data_AF-A0AAN9FM31-F1
#
_entry.id   AF-A0AAN9FM31-F1
#
_cell.length_a   1.000
_cell.length_b   1.000
_cell.length_c   1.000
_cell.angle_alpha   90.00
_cell.angle_beta   90.00
_cell.angle_gamma   90.00
#
_symmetry.space_group_name_H-M   'P 1'
#
loop_
_entity.id
_entity.type
_entity.pdbx_description
1 polymer ?
#
loop_
_entity_poly.entity_id
_entity_poly.type
_entity_poly.pdbx_seq_one_letter_code
_entity_poly.pdbx_strand_id
1 'polypeptide(L)'
;MEKKNVKDLMFNDIALQIIIVLVMAISFLFMNDIPNKLFSKLRLRNRKDIQAKHHFVQGAQLFAKARSSSSSSNSNSKSRSIANSLSKQALAEAEKAIALDPNDAAVHLLKSLVLDLQGFRTSALESIDVALSPIAAKSLSESERGDAHLMRAELKMRSGKGKGKGTTVKEDLEEAVRLNPKNARAFCVLGEWYEGKKMKDEALKAYEEAIGLEPELRVAQDALNRMRSSS
;
A
#
# COMPACT_ATOMS: atom_id res chain seq x y z
N MET A 1 36.89 42.35 30.76
CA MET A 1 36.70 40.90 31.01
C MET A 1 35.44 40.59 31.85
N GLU A 2 34.78 41.59 32.43
CA GLU A 2 33.70 41.40 33.41
C GLU A 2 32.31 41.08 32.81
N LYS A 3 31.97 41.59 31.62
CA LYS A 3 30.66 41.36 30.97
C LYS A 3 30.42 39.92 30.48
N LYS A 4 31.49 39.11 30.35
CA LYS A 4 31.37 37.71 29.89
C LYS A 4 30.91 36.80 31.03
N ASN A 5 31.47 36.98 32.23
CA ASN A 5 31.10 36.24 33.44
C ASN A 5 29.64 36.45 33.87
N VAL A 6 29.12 37.67 33.76
CA VAL A 6 27.73 37.98 34.14
C VAL A 6 26.72 37.32 33.20
N LYS A 7 27.01 37.26 31.89
CA LYS A 7 26.16 36.54 30.93
C LYS A 7 26.15 35.03 31.22
N ASP A 8 27.31 34.44 31.47
CA ASP A 8 27.42 33.00 31.77
C ASP A 8 26.68 32.63 33.07
N LEU A 9 26.72 33.49 34.09
CA LEU A 9 25.91 33.35 35.32
C LEU A 9 24.40 33.41 35.04
N MET A 10 23.93 34.40 34.26
CA MET A 10 22.51 34.51 33.91
C MET A 10 22.00 33.32 33.06
N PHE A 11 22.83 32.79 32.16
CA PHE A 11 22.47 31.59 31.39
C PHE A 11 22.33 30.34 32.27
N ASN A 12 23.20 30.18 33.26
CA ASN A 12 23.13 29.06 34.20
C ASN A 12 21.88 29.13 35.09
N ASP A 13 21.45 30.31 35.53
CA ASP A 13 20.21 30.48 36.31
C ASP A 13 18.96 30.18 35.49
N ILE A 14 18.91 30.61 34.22
CA ILE A 14 17.81 30.27 33.31
C ILE A 14 17.77 28.76 33.06
N ALA A 15 18.92 28.13 32.84
CA ALA A 15 19.02 26.68 32.70
C ALA A 15 18.52 25.94 33.96
N LEU A 16 18.90 26.43 35.15
CA LEU A 16 18.45 25.87 36.44
C LEU A 16 16.93 25.99 36.61
N GLN A 17 16.35 27.13 36.25
CA GLN A 17 14.90 27.34 36.31
C GLN A 17 14.15 26.41 35.35
N ILE A 18 14.65 26.22 34.13
CA ILE A 18 14.07 25.27 33.16
C ILE A 18 14.09 23.86 33.72
N ILE A 19 15.19 23.44 34.35
CA ILE A 19 15.32 22.13 34.99
C ILE A 19 14.30 21.98 36.12
N ILE A 20 14.14 22.97 36.99
CA ILE A 20 13.18 22.95 38.10
C ILE A 20 11.74 22.83 37.59
N VAL A 21 11.39 23.59 36.54
CA VAL A 21 10.07 23.51 35.90
C VAL A 21 9.85 22.13 35.28
N LEU A 22 10.85 21.55 34.61
CA LEU A 22 10.79 20.19 34.07
C LEU A 22 10.58 19.14 35.17
N VAL A 23 11.29 19.25 36.30
CA VAL A 23 11.17 18.33 37.44
C VAL A 23 9.79 18.43 38.10
N MET A 24 9.25 19.65 38.25
CA MET A 24 7.89 19.85 38.77
C MET A 24 6.85 19.28 37.82
N ALA A 25 7.00 19.49 36.51
CA ALA A 25 6.11 18.92 35.51
C ALA A 25 6.15 17.38 35.52
N ILE A 26 7.34 16.78 35.59
CA ILE A 26 7.51 15.32 35.68
C ILE A 26 6.86 14.80 36.97
N SER A 27 7.12 15.43 38.12
CA SER A 27 6.51 15.06 39.41
C SER A 27 4.98 15.13 39.38
N PHE A 28 4.43 16.19 38.77
CA PHE A 28 2.98 16.35 38.59
C PHE A 28 2.38 15.28 37.68
N LEU A 29 3.09 14.85 36.62
CA LEU A 29 2.66 13.75 35.77
C LEU A 29 2.63 12.42 36.55
N PHE A 30 3.66 12.14 37.35
CA PHE A 30 3.74 10.93 38.18
C PHE A 30 2.65 10.88 39.25
N MET A 31 2.37 12.00 39.92
CA MET A 31 1.35 12.10 40.96
C MET A 31 -0.08 11.87 40.44
N ASN A 32 -0.31 12.11 39.14
CA ASN A 32 -1.59 11.89 38.46
C ASN A 32 -1.69 10.53 37.73
N ASP A 33 -0.72 9.61 37.93
CA ASP A 33 -0.62 8.31 37.25
C ASP A 33 -0.67 8.38 35.72
N ILE A 34 -0.37 9.54 35.14
CA ILE A 34 -0.39 9.75 33.69
C ILE A 34 0.61 8.84 32.98
N PRO A 35 1.85 8.64 33.47
CA PRO A 35 2.81 7.73 32.86
C PRO A 35 2.26 6.29 32.76
N ASN A 36 1.70 5.75 33.85
CA ASN A 36 1.18 4.39 33.90
C ASN A 36 0.00 4.17 32.95
N LYS A 37 -0.91 5.15 32.86
CA LYS A 37 -2.05 5.14 31.92
C LYS A 37 -1.60 5.25 30.45
N LEU A 38 -0.52 5.99 30.18
CA LEU A 38 0.04 6.13 28.84
C LEU A 38 0.80 4.86 28.42
N PHE A 39 1.66 4.32 29.28
CA PHE A 39 2.45 3.10 29.01
C PHE A 39 1.58 1.85 28.89
N SER A 40 0.51 1.72 29.68
CA SER A 40 -0.44 0.61 29.54
C SER A 40 -1.16 0.64 28.19
N LYS A 41 -1.64 1.82 27.75
CA LYS A 41 -2.22 2.01 26.41
C LYS A 41 -1.19 1.74 25.31
N LEU A 42 0.05 2.20 25.47
CA LEU A 42 1.13 1.97 24.51
C LEU A 42 1.48 0.48 24.40
N ARG A 43 1.54 -0.24 25.52
CA ARG A 43 1.80 -1.69 25.57
C ARG A 43 0.67 -2.50 24.92
N LEU A 44 -0.58 -2.13 25.18
CA LEU A 44 -1.76 -2.74 24.55
C LEU A 44 -1.79 -2.49 23.04
N ARG A 45 -1.49 -1.26 22.61
CA ARG A 45 -1.35 -0.90 21.19
C ARG A 45 -0.27 -1.74 20.53
N ASN A 46 0.93 -1.76 21.10
CA ASN A 46 2.04 -2.55 20.57
C ASN A 46 1.70 -4.05 20.43
N ARG A 47 0.95 -4.63 21.38
CA ARG A 47 0.48 -6.02 21.27
C ARG A 47 -0.50 -6.23 20.12
N LYS A 48 -1.47 -5.32 19.94
CA LYS A 48 -2.42 -5.37 18.82
C LYS A 48 -1.70 -5.19 17.48
N ASP A 49 -0.76 -4.26 17.39
CA ASP A 49 0.01 -4.00 16.17
C ASP A 49 0.84 -5.24 15.77
N ILE A 50 1.48 -5.90 16.74
CA ILE A 50 2.23 -7.15 16.50
C ILE A 50 1.28 -8.27 16.03
N GLN A 51 0.11 -8.40 16.65
CA GLN A 51 -0.89 -9.40 16.25
C GLN A 51 -1.46 -9.10 14.85
N ALA A 52 -1.73 -7.84 14.53
CA ALA A 52 -2.19 -7.42 13.20
C ALA A 52 -1.17 -7.81 12.13
N LYS A 53 0.11 -7.51 12.35
CA LYS A 53 1.21 -7.91 11.46
C LYS A 53 1.34 -9.42 11.32
N HIS A 54 1.21 -10.17 12.41
CA HIS A 54 1.23 -11.63 12.37
C HIS A 54 0.11 -12.17 11.46
N HIS A 55 -1.13 -11.72 11.66
CA HIS A 55 -2.27 -12.11 10.85
C HIS A 55 -2.11 -11.68 9.38
N PHE A 56 -1.59 -10.47 9.12
CA PHE A 56 -1.27 -10.01 7.77
C PHE A 56 -0.28 -10.93 7.07
N VAL A 57 0.86 -11.25 7.70
CA VAL A 57 1.88 -12.13 7.13
C VAL A 57 1.32 -13.52 6.86
N GLN A 58 0.57 -14.08 7.80
CA GLN A 58 -0.07 -15.38 7.63
C GLN A 58 -1.07 -15.37 6.47
N GLY A 59 -1.90 -14.33 6.37
CA GLY A 59 -2.85 -14.14 5.27
C GLY A 59 -2.14 -13.99 3.92
N ALA A 60 -1.05 -13.23 3.85
CA ALA A 60 -0.25 -13.06 2.64
C ALA A 60 0.39 -14.37 2.18
N GLN A 61 0.91 -15.19 3.11
CA GLN A 61 1.44 -16.51 2.79
C GLN A 61 0.36 -17.46 2.26
N LEU A 62 -0.83 -17.46 2.88
CA LEU A 62 -1.97 -18.26 2.42
C LEU A 62 -2.44 -17.81 1.04
N PHE A 63 -2.49 -16.50 0.78
CA PHE A 63 -2.80 -15.94 -0.53
C PHE A 63 -1.78 -16.38 -1.60
N ALA A 64 -0.48 -16.26 -1.31
CA ALA A 64 0.58 -16.69 -2.23
C ALA A 64 0.44 -18.18 -2.59
N LYS A 65 0.17 -19.04 -1.59
CA LYS A 65 -0.11 -20.46 -1.80
C LYS A 65 -1.37 -20.65 -2.65
N ALA A 66 -2.48 -19.98 -2.33
CA ALA A 66 -3.73 -20.06 -3.09
C ALA A 66 -3.53 -19.69 -4.57
N ARG A 67 -2.81 -18.58 -4.82
CA ARG A 67 -2.48 -18.11 -6.17
C ARG A 67 -1.64 -19.14 -6.92
N SER A 68 -0.58 -19.68 -6.31
CA SER A 68 0.25 -20.72 -6.94
C SER A 68 -0.53 -21.99 -7.31
N SER A 69 -1.43 -22.44 -6.43
CA SER A 69 -2.31 -23.59 -6.68
C SER A 69 -3.33 -23.31 -7.81
N SER A 70 -3.73 -22.05 -7.99
CA SER A 70 -4.64 -21.63 -9.08
C SER A 70 -3.92 -21.52 -10.44
N SER A 71 -2.65 -21.12 -10.46
CA SER A 71 -1.88 -20.87 -11.69
C SER A 71 -1.19 -22.11 -12.28
N SER A 72 -1.28 -23.28 -11.62
CA SER A 72 -0.68 -24.52 -12.12
C SER A 72 -1.33 -24.98 -13.43
N SER A 73 -0.53 -25.18 -14.49
CA SER A 73 -0.99 -25.63 -15.83
C SER A 73 -1.75 -26.98 -15.81
N ASN A 74 -1.60 -27.77 -14.75
CA ASN A 74 -2.31 -29.05 -14.55
C ASN A 74 -3.43 -28.94 -13.49
N SER A 75 -4.12 -27.80 -13.40
CA SER A 75 -5.15 -27.53 -12.38
C SER A 75 -6.35 -28.51 -12.48
N ASN A 76 -6.27 -29.62 -11.77
CA ASN A 76 -7.38 -30.54 -11.53
C ASN A 76 -8.37 -29.98 -10.48
N SER A 77 -9.50 -30.66 -10.29
CA SER A 77 -10.55 -30.28 -9.33
C SER A 77 -10.00 -30.14 -7.89
N LYS A 78 -9.04 -30.97 -7.51
CA LYS A 78 -8.37 -30.93 -6.21
C LYS A 78 -7.56 -29.64 -6.02
N SER A 79 -6.79 -29.20 -7.02
CA SER A 79 -6.01 -27.96 -6.96
C SER A 79 -6.90 -26.73 -6.78
N ARG A 80 -8.03 -26.69 -7.50
CA ARG A 80 -9.02 -25.61 -7.39
C ARG A 80 -9.70 -25.60 -6.02
N SER A 81 -9.99 -26.76 -5.45
CA SER A 81 -10.53 -26.89 -4.09
C SER A 81 -9.54 -26.38 -3.04
N ILE A 82 -8.25 -26.74 -3.15
CA ILE A 82 -7.18 -26.24 -2.27
C ILE A 82 -7.05 -24.73 -2.39
N ALA A 83 -6.99 -24.19 -3.61
CA ALA A 83 -6.91 -22.75 -3.83
C ALA A 83 -8.11 -22.00 -3.21
N ASN A 84 -9.32 -22.54 -3.34
CA ASN A 84 -10.52 -21.98 -2.73
C ASN A 84 -10.50 -22.03 -1.20
N SER A 85 -10.00 -23.12 -0.61
CA SER A 85 -9.86 -23.23 0.85
C SER A 85 -8.81 -22.26 1.38
N LEU A 86 -7.66 -22.18 0.72
CA LEU A 86 -6.58 -21.27 1.10
C LEU A 86 -6.97 -19.81 0.93
N SER A 87 -7.71 -19.45 -0.12
CA SER A 87 -8.19 -18.07 -0.31
C SER A 87 -9.18 -17.67 0.78
N LYS A 88 -10.07 -18.58 1.21
CA LYS A 88 -10.98 -18.33 2.35
C LYS A 88 -10.22 -18.13 3.66
N GLN A 89 -9.18 -18.92 3.91
CA GLN A 89 -8.34 -18.74 5.10
C GLN A 89 -7.57 -17.41 5.03
N ALA A 90 -7.01 -17.06 3.87
CA ALA A 90 -6.32 -15.78 3.66
C ALA A 90 -7.25 -14.59 3.92
N LEU A 91 -8.51 -14.67 3.48
CA LEU A 91 -9.52 -13.63 3.74
C LEU A 91 -9.80 -13.48 5.23
N ALA A 92 -9.99 -14.60 5.95
CA ALA A 92 -10.23 -14.58 7.38
C ALA A 92 -9.05 -13.99 8.17
N GLU A 93 -7.81 -14.29 7.78
CA GLU A 93 -6.62 -13.70 8.39
C GLU A 93 -6.50 -12.20 8.09
N ALA A 94 -6.81 -11.76 6.87
CA ALA A 94 -6.88 -10.34 6.53
C ALA A 94 -7.95 -9.60 7.37
N GLU A 95 -9.12 -10.19 7.58
CA GLU A 95 -10.19 -9.60 8.39
C GLU A 95 -9.82 -9.49 9.88
N LYS A 96 -9.10 -10.48 10.43
CA LYS A 96 -8.54 -10.38 11.78
C LYS A 96 -7.51 -9.25 11.88
N ALA A 97 -6.65 -9.11 10.88
CA ALA A 97 -5.68 -8.02 10.84
C ALA A 97 -6.36 -6.65 10.78
N ILE A 98 -7.39 -6.48 9.92
CA ILE A 98 -8.22 -5.27 9.83
C ILE A 98 -8.92 -4.96 11.15
N ALA A 99 -9.43 -5.97 11.86
CA ALA A 99 -10.10 -5.77 13.15
C ALA A 99 -9.13 -5.25 14.24
N LEU A 100 -7.83 -5.53 14.11
CA LEU A 100 -6.80 -5.10 15.03
C LEU A 100 -6.21 -3.73 14.66
N ASP A 101 -5.94 -3.52 13.37
CA ASP A 101 -5.48 -2.25 12.81
C ASP A 101 -6.24 -1.91 11.51
N PRO A 102 -7.38 -1.20 11.60
CA PRO A 102 -8.18 -0.87 10.43
C PRO A 102 -7.59 0.25 9.57
N ASN A 103 -6.55 0.95 10.06
CA ASN A 103 -5.93 2.07 9.36
C ASN A 103 -4.66 1.65 8.59
N ASP A 104 -4.23 0.40 8.70
CA ASP A 104 -3.18 -0.13 7.85
C ASP A 104 -3.75 -0.39 6.44
N ALA A 105 -3.18 0.23 5.42
CA ALA A 105 -3.61 0.02 4.04
C ALA A 105 -3.23 -1.38 3.54
N ALA A 106 -2.13 -1.95 4.01
CA ALA A 106 -1.62 -3.24 3.52
C ALA A 106 -2.62 -4.36 3.76
N VAL A 107 -3.35 -4.33 4.89
CA VAL A 107 -4.37 -5.34 5.20
C VAL A 107 -5.59 -5.24 4.28
N HIS A 108 -5.97 -4.03 3.87
CA HIS A 108 -7.04 -3.82 2.89
C HIS A 108 -6.61 -4.19 1.47
N LEU A 109 -5.35 -3.94 1.11
CA LEU A 109 -4.77 -4.43 -0.15
C LEU A 109 -4.75 -5.96 -0.21
N LEU A 110 -4.35 -6.63 0.87
CA LEU A 110 -4.40 -8.09 0.97
C LEU A 110 -5.83 -8.61 0.81
N LYS A 111 -6.81 -8.00 1.49
CA LYS A 111 -8.23 -8.35 1.33
C LYS A 111 -8.68 -8.18 -0.12
N SER A 112 -8.31 -7.09 -0.77
CA SER A 112 -8.62 -6.84 -2.18
C SER A 112 -8.07 -7.92 -3.10
N LEU A 113 -6.78 -8.27 -2.94
CA LEU A 113 -6.11 -9.32 -3.71
C LEU A 113 -6.79 -10.69 -3.56
N VAL A 114 -7.17 -11.03 -2.33
CA VAL A 114 -7.86 -12.30 -2.04
C VAL A 114 -9.26 -12.32 -2.67
N LEU A 115 -10.01 -11.23 -2.58
CA LEU A 115 -11.33 -11.11 -3.19
C LEU A 115 -11.27 -11.16 -4.73
N ASP A 116 -10.26 -10.54 -5.33
CA ASP A 116 -10.05 -10.63 -6.78
C ASP A 116 -9.72 -12.06 -7.22
N LEU A 117 -8.89 -12.78 -6.45
CA LEU A 117 -8.60 -14.20 -6.70
C LEU A 117 -9.88 -15.06 -6.64
N GLN A 118 -10.84 -14.69 -5.78
CA GLN A 118 -12.15 -15.34 -5.69
C GLN A 118 -13.14 -14.88 -6.77
N GLY A 119 -12.79 -13.87 -7.56
CA GLY A 119 -13.65 -13.30 -8.61
C GLY A 119 -14.59 -12.20 -8.13
N PHE A 120 -14.58 -11.82 -6.85
CA PHE A 120 -15.42 -10.77 -6.27
C PHE A 120 -14.86 -9.37 -6.56
N ARG A 121 -14.78 -8.99 -7.84
CA ARG A 121 -14.13 -7.74 -8.28
C ARG A 121 -14.70 -6.46 -7.67
N THR A 122 -16.01 -6.37 -7.47
CA THR A 122 -16.62 -5.17 -6.87
C THR A 122 -16.14 -5.00 -5.42
N SER A 123 -16.17 -6.06 -4.62
CA SER A 123 -15.68 -6.04 -3.24
C SER A 123 -14.17 -5.87 -3.15
N ALA A 124 -13.43 -6.37 -4.14
CA ALA A 124 -12.00 -6.12 -4.26
C ALA A 124 -11.71 -4.63 -4.49
N LEU A 125 -12.44 -3.97 -5.40
CA LEU A 125 -12.32 -2.53 -5.65
C LEU A 125 -12.65 -1.72 -4.40
N GLU A 126 -13.75 -2.04 -3.71
CA GLU A 126 -14.12 -1.39 -2.44
C GLU A 126 -12.99 -1.49 -1.40
N SER A 127 -12.36 -2.65 -1.27
CA SER A 127 -11.25 -2.84 -0.32
C SER A 127 -10.02 -2.01 -0.70
N ILE A 128 -9.71 -1.88 -1.98
CA ILE A 128 -8.62 -1.03 -2.47
C ILE A 128 -8.93 0.46 -2.29
N ASP A 129 -10.19 0.87 -2.45
CA ASP A 129 -10.61 2.26 -2.21
C ASP A 129 -10.45 2.63 -0.73
N VAL A 130 -10.69 1.69 0.18
CA VAL A 130 -10.37 1.88 1.61
C VAL A 130 -8.86 2.00 1.83
N ALA A 131 -8.06 1.15 1.19
CA ALA A 131 -6.58 1.21 1.29
C ALA A 131 -6.01 2.56 0.82
N LEU A 132 -6.60 3.14 -0.23
CA LEU A 132 -6.23 4.44 -0.79
C LEU A 132 -6.94 5.63 -0.12
N SER A 133 -7.72 5.41 0.94
CA SER A 133 -8.34 6.49 1.70
C SER A 133 -7.29 7.38 2.38
N PRO A 134 -7.58 8.67 2.65
CA PRO A 134 -6.61 9.59 3.28
C PRO A 134 -6.07 9.14 4.64
N ILE A 135 -6.80 8.26 5.34
CA ILE A 135 -6.39 7.72 6.63
C ILE A 135 -5.45 6.53 6.41
N ALA A 136 -5.88 5.56 5.59
CA ALA A 136 -5.12 4.33 5.40
C ALA A 136 -3.85 4.54 4.56
N ALA A 137 -3.92 5.35 3.51
CA ALA A 137 -2.82 5.59 2.56
C ALA A 137 -1.57 6.23 3.20
N LYS A 138 -1.67 6.72 4.44
CA LYS A 138 -0.52 7.23 5.23
C LYS A 138 0.40 6.11 5.72
N SER A 139 -0.10 4.88 5.81
CA SER A 139 0.69 3.70 6.19
C SER A 139 1.56 3.18 5.04
N LEU A 140 1.25 3.54 3.80
CA LEU A 140 2.02 3.17 2.61
C LEU A 140 3.15 4.17 2.36
N SER A 141 4.30 3.67 1.93
CA SER A 141 5.28 4.48 1.23
C SER A 141 4.71 5.01 -0.10
N GLU A 142 5.34 6.04 -0.67
CA GLU A 142 4.90 6.59 -1.97
C GLU A 142 4.94 5.51 -3.07
N SER A 143 5.97 4.65 -3.09
CA SER A 143 6.08 3.54 -4.04
C SER A 143 4.92 2.54 -3.89
N GLU A 144 4.60 2.13 -2.65
CA GLU A 144 3.50 1.20 -2.39
C GLU A 144 2.14 1.81 -2.71
N ARG A 145 1.98 3.13 -2.49
CA ARG A 145 0.78 3.86 -2.93
C ARG A 145 0.66 3.84 -4.45
N GLY A 146 1.77 4.04 -5.17
CA GLY A 146 1.82 3.88 -6.64
C GLY A 146 1.37 2.50 -7.09
N ASP A 147 1.86 1.45 -6.43
CA ASP A 147 1.48 0.06 -6.73
C ASP A 147 0.00 -0.22 -6.41
N ALA A 148 -0.55 0.40 -5.36
CA ALA A 148 -1.98 0.32 -5.03
C ALA A 148 -2.85 1.02 -6.10
N HIS A 149 -2.43 2.18 -6.62
CA HIS A 149 -3.11 2.83 -7.74
C HIS A 149 -3.08 1.97 -9.01
N LEU A 150 -1.94 1.36 -9.34
CA LEU A 150 -1.82 0.41 -10.44
C LEU A 150 -2.81 -0.76 -10.27
N MET A 151 -2.84 -1.37 -9.08
CA MET A 151 -3.73 -2.48 -8.78
C MET A 151 -5.22 -2.09 -8.93
N ARG A 152 -5.59 -0.86 -8.50
CA ARG A 152 -6.93 -0.32 -8.70
C ARG A 152 -7.27 -0.16 -10.18
N ALA A 153 -6.35 0.39 -10.97
CA ALA A 153 -6.54 0.58 -12.41
C ALA A 153 -6.78 -0.75 -13.14
N GLU A 154 -5.96 -1.76 -12.85
CA GLU A 154 -6.09 -3.11 -13.42
C GLU A 154 -7.45 -3.75 -13.09
N LEU A 155 -7.90 -3.62 -11.83
CA LEU A 155 -9.23 -4.10 -11.44
C LEU A 155 -10.36 -3.35 -12.16
N LYS A 156 -10.26 -2.03 -12.30
CA LYS A 156 -11.26 -1.21 -13.01
C LYS A 156 -11.34 -1.59 -14.49
N MET A 157 -10.19 -1.79 -15.14
CA MET A 157 -10.11 -2.26 -16.53
C MET A 157 -10.78 -3.64 -16.68
N ARG A 158 -10.46 -4.60 -15.81
CA ARG A 158 -11.05 -5.96 -15.83
C ARG A 158 -12.54 -5.99 -15.48
N SER A 159 -13.02 -5.03 -14.67
CA SER A 159 -14.42 -4.95 -14.26
C SER A 159 -15.32 -4.23 -15.28
N GLY A 160 -14.77 -3.56 -16.30
CA GLY A 160 -15.54 -2.69 -17.21
C GLY A 160 -16.10 -1.42 -16.53
N LYS A 161 -15.89 -1.24 -15.22
CA LYS A 161 -16.31 -0.09 -14.41
C LYS A 161 -15.36 1.11 -14.55
N GLY A 162 -14.78 1.32 -15.73
CA GLY A 162 -13.89 2.46 -16.03
C GLY A 162 -14.60 3.83 -16.13
N LYS A 163 -15.90 3.90 -15.78
CA LYS A 163 -16.76 5.10 -15.89
C LYS A 163 -17.66 5.33 -14.65
N GLY A 164 -17.27 4.81 -13.49
CA GLY A 164 -18.01 5.03 -12.23
C GLY A 164 -17.70 6.39 -11.58
N LYS A 165 -18.51 6.82 -10.61
CA LYS A 165 -18.20 7.95 -9.71
C LYS A 165 -16.96 7.61 -8.89
N GLY A 166 -15.79 8.12 -9.28
CA GLY A 166 -14.50 7.86 -8.65
C GLY A 166 -13.36 8.24 -9.58
N THR A 167 -12.11 8.05 -9.15
CA THR A 167 -10.94 8.33 -10.01
C THR A 167 -11.01 7.50 -11.28
N THR A 168 -10.62 8.08 -12.40
CA THR A 168 -10.61 7.37 -13.69
C THR A 168 -9.46 6.37 -13.75
N VAL A 169 -9.55 5.39 -14.66
CA VAL A 169 -8.43 4.45 -14.91
C VAL A 169 -7.17 5.21 -15.30
N LYS A 170 -7.31 6.28 -16.08
CA LYS A 170 -6.20 7.14 -16.50
C LYS A 170 -5.52 7.79 -15.29
N GLU A 171 -6.29 8.44 -14.43
CA GLU A 171 -5.76 9.08 -13.21
C GLU A 171 -5.02 8.09 -12.32
N ASP A 172 -5.56 6.88 -12.13
CA ASP A 172 -4.88 5.86 -11.35
C ASP A 172 -3.54 5.43 -11.98
N LEU A 173 -3.48 5.29 -13.31
CA LEU A 173 -2.24 4.90 -13.98
C LEU A 173 -1.21 6.03 -14.01
N GLU A 174 -1.63 7.28 -14.22
CA GLU A 174 -0.77 8.45 -14.15
C GLU A 174 -0.20 8.63 -12.73
N GLU A 175 -1.03 8.44 -11.72
CA GLU A 175 -0.60 8.51 -10.32
C GLU A 175 0.34 7.35 -9.97
N ALA A 176 0.11 6.15 -10.51
CA ALA A 176 1.00 5.01 -10.32
C ALA A 176 2.41 5.28 -10.86
N VAL A 177 2.54 5.78 -12.09
CA VAL A 177 3.86 6.10 -12.67
C VAL A 177 4.51 7.33 -12.03
N ARG A 178 3.71 8.28 -11.52
CA ARG A 178 4.21 9.46 -10.80
C ARG A 178 4.79 9.09 -9.44
N LEU A 179 4.09 8.22 -8.70
CA LEU A 179 4.48 7.79 -7.36
C LEU A 179 5.59 6.73 -7.37
N ASN A 180 5.59 5.87 -8.39
CA ASN A 180 6.60 4.84 -8.58
C ASN A 180 7.18 4.87 -10.02
N PRO A 181 8.07 5.83 -10.33
CA PRO A 181 8.63 6.00 -11.68
C PRO A 181 9.59 4.89 -12.11
N LYS A 182 9.88 3.91 -11.23
CA LYS A 182 10.73 2.75 -11.54
C LYS A 182 9.91 1.49 -11.82
N ASN A 183 8.58 1.59 -11.79
CA ASN A 183 7.71 0.46 -12.04
C ASN A 183 7.43 0.30 -13.55
N ALA A 184 8.25 -0.51 -14.22
CA ALA A 184 8.10 -0.81 -15.66
C ALA A 184 6.70 -1.36 -16.00
N ARG A 185 6.11 -2.17 -15.10
CA ARG A 185 4.76 -2.70 -15.26
C ARG A 185 3.70 -1.60 -15.24
N ALA A 186 3.85 -0.57 -14.40
CA ALA A 186 2.91 0.56 -14.39
C ALA A 186 2.90 1.30 -15.75
N PHE A 187 4.08 1.52 -16.33
CA PHE A 187 4.21 2.08 -17.68
C PHE A 187 3.62 1.18 -18.76
N CYS A 188 3.78 -0.14 -18.66
CA CYS A 188 3.13 -1.08 -19.58
C CYS A 188 1.61 -0.97 -19.54
N VAL A 189 1.02 -1.01 -18.35
CA VAL A 189 -0.45 -0.96 -18.20
C VAL A 189 -0.98 0.41 -18.65
N LEU A 190 -0.22 1.49 -18.44
CA LEU A 190 -0.54 2.82 -19.00
C LEU A 190 -0.51 2.80 -20.54
N GLY A 191 0.48 2.15 -21.14
CA GLY A 191 0.57 1.94 -22.59
C GLY A 191 -0.61 1.13 -23.14
N GLU A 192 -0.96 0.00 -22.50
CA GLU A 192 -2.11 -0.83 -22.86
C GLU A 192 -3.42 -0.04 -22.81
N TRP A 193 -3.57 0.81 -21.80
CA TRP A 193 -4.74 1.67 -21.68
C TRP A 193 -4.81 2.69 -22.81
N TYR A 194 -3.71 3.38 -23.13
CA TYR A 194 -3.64 4.33 -24.25
C TYR A 194 -3.89 3.65 -25.60
N GLU A 195 -3.33 2.46 -25.80
CA GLU A 195 -3.53 1.65 -27.01
C GLU A 195 -5.01 1.29 -27.17
N GLY A 196 -5.67 0.83 -26.09
CA GLY A 196 -7.11 0.59 -26.09
C GLY A 196 -7.97 1.84 -26.34
N LYS A 197 -7.41 3.03 -26.11
CA LYS A 197 -8.03 4.33 -26.46
C LYS A 197 -7.64 4.86 -27.83
N LYS A 198 -6.84 4.10 -28.61
CA LYS A 198 -6.30 4.51 -29.91
C LYS A 198 -5.41 5.75 -29.84
N MET A 199 -4.82 6.03 -28.68
CA MET A 199 -3.86 7.10 -28.44
C MET A 199 -2.46 6.56 -28.72
N LYS A 200 -2.11 6.47 -30.00
CA LYS A 200 -0.93 5.73 -30.48
C LYS A 200 0.39 6.32 -29.96
N ASP A 201 0.52 7.64 -29.98
CA ASP A 201 1.77 8.32 -29.60
C ASP A 201 2.04 8.20 -28.09
N GLU A 202 1.00 8.34 -27.27
CA GLU A 202 1.09 8.19 -25.81
C GLU A 202 1.37 6.73 -25.42
N ALA A 203 0.75 5.78 -26.11
CA ALA A 203 1.02 4.36 -25.90
C ALA A 203 2.48 4.00 -26.24
N LEU A 204 3.00 4.47 -27.38
CA LEU A 204 4.41 4.24 -27.77
C LEU A 204 5.36 4.77 -26.71
N LYS A 205 5.17 6.02 -26.25
CA LYS A 205 5.99 6.62 -25.19
C LYS A 205 5.95 5.80 -23.90
N ALA A 206 4.76 5.39 -23.46
CA ALA A 206 4.62 4.61 -22.23
C ALA A 206 5.31 3.24 -22.34
N TYR A 207 5.19 2.54 -23.48
CA TYR A 207 5.90 1.28 -23.69
C TYR A 207 7.42 1.47 -23.82
N GLU A 208 7.89 2.57 -24.41
CA GLU A 208 9.32 2.91 -24.48
C GLU A 208 9.92 3.16 -23.09
N GLU A 209 9.21 3.89 -22.22
CA GLU A 209 9.60 4.06 -20.81
C GLU A 209 9.66 2.71 -20.08
N ALA A 210 8.67 1.83 -20.31
CA ALA A 210 8.66 0.50 -19.72
C ALA A 210 9.88 -0.34 -20.12
N ILE A 211 10.26 -0.34 -21.40
CA ILE A 211 11.44 -1.05 -21.92
C ILE A 211 12.74 -0.38 -21.46
N GLY A 212 12.76 0.95 -21.31
CA GLY A 212 13.90 1.66 -20.74
C GLY A 212 14.20 1.24 -19.30
N LEU A 213 13.16 0.90 -18.52
CA LEU A 213 13.28 0.40 -17.15
C LEU A 213 13.55 -1.11 -17.08
N GLU A 214 12.82 -1.91 -17.86
CA GLU A 214 12.95 -3.36 -17.91
C GLU A 214 13.02 -3.84 -19.37
N PRO A 215 14.23 -3.98 -19.93
CA PRO A 215 14.39 -4.33 -21.32
C PRO A 215 13.80 -5.69 -21.71
N GLU A 216 13.70 -6.63 -20.77
CA GLU A 216 13.19 -8.00 -21.00
C GLU A 216 11.65 -8.11 -20.89
N LEU A 217 10.95 -6.98 -20.71
CA LEU A 217 9.51 -6.97 -20.51
C LEU A 217 8.77 -7.26 -21.82
N ARG A 218 8.57 -8.55 -22.11
CA ARG A 218 8.03 -9.08 -23.37
C ARG A 218 6.74 -8.39 -23.82
N VAL A 219 5.83 -8.08 -22.88
CA VAL A 219 4.55 -7.44 -23.21
C VAL A 219 4.76 -6.08 -23.88
N ALA A 220 5.68 -5.26 -23.37
CA ALA A 220 5.99 -3.98 -23.99
C ALA A 220 6.77 -4.14 -25.30
N GLN A 221 7.68 -5.12 -25.40
CA GLN A 221 8.39 -5.41 -26.65
C GLN A 221 7.41 -5.79 -27.77
N ASP A 222 6.50 -6.72 -27.48
CA ASP A 222 5.48 -7.18 -28.43
C ASP A 222 4.55 -6.04 -28.85
N ALA A 223 4.19 -5.17 -27.91
CA ALA A 223 3.37 -3.99 -28.19
C ALA A 223 4.09 -2.98 -29.09
N LEU A 224 5.35 -2.63 -28.80
CA LEU A 224 6.14 -1.73 -29.64
C LEU A 224 6.34 -2.29 -31.05
N ASN A 225 6.66 -3.58 -31.17
CA ASN A 225 6.82 -4.23 -32.47
C ASN A 225 5.53 -4.16 -33.30
N ARG A 226 4.39 -4.51 -32.69
CA ARG A 226 3.06 -4.41 -33.33
C ARG A 226 2.73 -2.98 -33.77
N MET A 227 3.01 -2.00 -32.92
CA MET A 227 2.63 -0.61 -33.17
C MET A 227 3.53 0.07 -34.21
N ARG A 228 4.83 -0.27 -34.22
CA ARG A 228 5.81 0.23 -35.20
C ARG A 228 5.62 -0.41 -36.57
N SER A 229 5.19 -1.68 -36.64
CA SER A 229 4.86 -2.34 -37.91
C SER A 229 3.53 -1.89 -38.51
N SER A 230 2.69 -1.23 -37.71
CA SER A 230 1.37 -0.70 -38.13
C SER A 230 1.41 0.82 -38.39
N SER A 231 2.60 1.41 -38.49
CA SER A 231 2.87 2.80 -38.93
C SER A 231 3.37 2.78 -40.37
#